data_AF-A0A928HBB5-F1
#
_entry.id   AF-A0A928HBB5-F1
#
_cell.length_a   1.000
_cell.length_b   1.000
_cell.length_c   1.000
_cell.angle_alpha   90.00
_cell.angle_beta   90.00
_cell.angle_gamma   90.00
#
_symmetry.space_group_name_H-M   'P 1'
#
loop_
_entity.id
_entity.type
_entity.pdbx_description
1 polymer ?
#
loop_
_entity_poly.entity_id
_entity_poly.type
_entity_poly.pdbx_seq_one_letter_code
_entity_poly.pdbx_strand_id
1 'polypeptide(L)'
;MTSPKYKLLWKGVESGPYSASDIQRMLKFGEIGVFHKIKADGMPDYVLLKDFDFSTKTYVASKNKNVSIFMEYVAYVIAGMSFLSLLFLGIGVVGGITMWLLGYKPIACRCILLSMVIGSFGFIFFEKIYPTLVQ
;
A
#
# COMPACT_ATOMS: atom_id res chain seq x y z
N MET A 1 -37.31 -2.92 -13.67
CA MET A 1 -36.02 -3.09 -12.95
C MET A 1 -35.72 -1.78 -12.23
N THR A 2 -35.77 -1.76 -10.89
CA THR A 2 -35.43 -0.57 -10.10
C THR A 2 -33.91 -0.35 -10.14
N SER A 3 -33.48 0.81 -10.63
CA SER A 3 -32.06 1.18 -10.62
C SER A 3 -31.51 1.11 -9.18
N PRO A 4 -30.29 0.59 -8.97
CA PRO A 4 -29.71 0.48 -7.64
C PRO A 4 -29.60 1.88 -7.02
N LYS A 5 -30.06 2.00 -5.78
CA LYS A 5 -29.96 3.23 -5.00
C LYS A 5 -28.70 3.19 -4.15
N TYR A 6 -28.07 4.34 -4.01
CA TYR A 6 -26.82 4.52 -3.28
C TYR A 6 -27.03 5.53 -2.15
N LYS A 7 -26.44 5.26 -1.00
CA LYS A 7 -26.37 6.20 0.12
C LYS A 7 -24.96 6.75 0.23
N LEU A 8 -24.85 8.04 0.53
CA LEU A 8 -23.59 8.72 0.80
C LEU A 8 -23.51 9.07 2.29
N LEU A 9 -22.35 8.85 2.90
CA LEU A 9 -22.08 9.22 4.28
C LEU A 9 -20.89 10.18 4.35
N TRP A 10 -21.10 11.33 4.99
CA TRP A 10 -20.09 12.34 5.24
C TRP A 10 -20.17 12.86 6.67
N LYS A 11 -19.06 12.82 7.41
CA LYS A 11 -19.00 13.28 8.82
C LYS A 11 -20.15 12.77 9.71
N GLY A 12 -20.62 11.55 9.46
CA GLY A 12 -21.72 10.93 10.22
C GLY A 12 -23.14 11.27 9.74
N VAL A 13 -23.28 12.12 8.72
CA VAL A 13 -24.56 12.44 8.08
C VAL A 13 -24.75 11.52 6.87
N GLU A 14 -25.85 10.76 6.86
CA GLU A 14 -26.29 9.99 5.68
C GLU A 14 -27.13 10.88 4.76
N SER A 15 -26.92 10.71 3.45
CA SER A 15 -27.65 11.40 2.38
C SER A 15 -28.02 10.42 1.27
N GLY A 16 -29.18 10.60 0.67
CA GLY A 16 -29.72 9.74 -0.38
C GLY A 16 -31.15 9.25 -0.10
N PRO A 17 -31.68 8.32 -0.89
CA PRO A 17 -31.00 7.54 -1.92
C PRO A 17 -30.73 8.30 -3.24
N TYR A 18 -29.53 8.13 -3.80
CA TYR A 18 -29.12 8.67 -5.09
C TYR A 18 -28.98 7.57 -6.15
N SER A 19 -29.13 7.93 -7.43
CA SER A 19 -28.78 7.04 -8.53
C SER A 19 -27.27 7.10 -8.84
N ALA A 20 -26.74 6.09 -9.54
CA ALA A 20 -25.34 6.13 -10.00
C ALA A 20 -25.03 7.37 -10.85
N SER A 21 -25.97 7.78 -11.70
CA SER A 21 -25.85 8.99 -12.52
C SER A 21 -25.80 10.27 -11.69
N ASP A 22 -26.53 10.33 -10.57
CA ASP A 22 -26.50 11.49 -9.68
C ASP A 22 -25.15 11.58 -8.98
N ILE A 23 -24.62 10.47 -8.48
CA ILE A 23 -23.31 10.46 -7.81
C ILE A 23 -22.18 10.84 -8.77
N GLN A 24 -22.22 10.33 -10.01
CA GLN A 24 -21.24 10.73 -11.03
C GLN A 24 -21.35 12.23 -11.39
N ARG A 25 -22.57 12.75 -11.47
CA ARG A 25 -22.82 14.18 -11.68
C ARG A 25 -22.25 14.99 -10.52
N MET A 26 -22.63 14.67 -9.29
CA MET A 26 -22.16 15.34 -8.07
C MET A 26 -20.63 15.32 -7.96
N LEU A 27 -19.98 14.20 -8.32
CA LEU A 27 -18.52 14.09 -8.33
C LEU A 27 -17.89 14.98 -9.41
N LYS A 28 -18.49 15.04 -10.61
CA LYS A 28 -18.02 15.86 -11.72
C LYS A 28 -18.14 17.36 -11.44
N PHE A 29 -19.20 17.78 -10.76
CA PHE A 29 -19.42 19.17 -10.36
C PHE A 29 -18.75 19.54 -9.02
N GLY A 30 -18.11 18.59 -8.35
CA GLY A 30 -17.40 18.82 -7.09
C GLY A 30 -18.31 19.00 -5.87
N GLU A 31 -19.59 18.65 -5.99
CA GLU A 31 -20.56 18.70 -4.88
C GLU A 31 -20.25 17.64 -3.81
N ILE A 32 -19.62 16.53 -4.24
CA ILE A 32 -19.10 15.48 -3.35
C ILE A 32 -17.62 15.26 -3.61
N GLY A 33 -16.86 15.05 -2.53
CA GLY A 33 -15.44 14.73 -2.58
C GLY A 33 -15.17 13.23 -2.54
N VAL A 34 -14.01 12.81 -3.02
CA VAL A 34 -13.56 11.40 -3.04
C VAL A 34 -13.46 10.72 -1.66
N PHE A 35 -13.48 11.51 -0.58
CA PHE A 35 -13.49 11.03 0.80
C PHE A 35 -14.88 10.68 1.35
N HIS A 36 -15.95 10.95 0.59
CA HIS A 36 -17.29 10.52 0.95
C HIS A 36 -17.34 8.99 0.98
N LYS A 37 -18.15 8.41 1.86
CA LYS A 37 -18.39 6.97 1.84
C LYS A 37 -19.68 6.69 1.08
N ILE A 38 -19.72 5.62 0.31
CA ILE A 38 -20.87 5.16 -0.48
C ILE A 38 -21.29 3.77 -0.02
N LYS A 39 -22.60 3.52 0.02
CA LYS A 39 -23.20 2.21 0.26
C LYS A 39 -24.21 1.94 -0.85
N ALA A 40 -24.02 0.84 -1.56
CA ALA A 40 -24.99 0.35 -2.55
C ALA A 40 -26.06 -0.50 -1.84
N ASP A 41 -27.28 -0.49 -2.37
CA ASP A 41 -28.31 -1.46 -1.96
C ASP A 41 -27.80 -2.90 -2.13
N GLY A 42 -27.75 -3.63 -1.02
CA GLY A 42 -27.23 -5.00 -0.95
C GLY A 42 -25.79 -5.13 -0.42
N MET A 43 -25.05 -4.04 -0.23
CA MET A 43 -23.77 -4.10 0.49
C MET A 43 -23.97 -3.96 2.01
N PRO A 44 -23.26 -4.75 2.84
CA PRO A 44 -23.34 -4.63 4.29
C PRO A 44 -22.76 -3.30 4.78
N ASP A 45 -21.65 -2.84 4.19
CA ASP A 45 -20.82 -1.75 4.71
C ASP A 45 -20.66 -0.57 3.77
N TYR A 46 -20.26 0.57 4.36
CA TYR A 46 -19.88 1.80 3.66
C TYR A 46 -18.43 1.73 3.16
N VAL A 47 -18.22 1.99 1.88
CA VAL A 47 -16.90 2.02 1.22
C VAL A 47 -16.53 3.45 0.86
N LEU A 48 -15.24 3.81 0.85
CA LEU A 48 -14.81 5.12 0.35
C LEU A 48 -15.10 5.27 -1.15
N LEU A 49 -15.62 6.43 -1.55
CA LEU A 49 -16.00 6.72 -2.94
C LEU A 49 -14.83 6.60 -3.90
N LYS A 50 -13.61 6.94 -3.48
CA LYS A 50 -12.37 6.74 -4.27
C LYS A 50 -12.06 5.27 -4.60
N ASP A 51 -12.56 4.34 -3.79
CA ASP A 51 -12.29 2.90 -3.90
C ASP A 51 -13.49 2.17 -4.54
N PHE A 52 -14.54 2.91 -4.91
CA PHE A 52 -15.76 2.37 -5.48
C PHE A 52 -15.74 2.44 -7.01
N ASP A 53 -15.88 1.29 -7.67
CA ASP A 53 -15.98 1.22 -9.12
C ASP A 53 -17.45 1.13 -9.58
N PHE A 54 -17.92 2.18 -10.24
CA PHE A 54 -19.27 2.27 -10.78
C PHE A 54 -19.50 1.32 -11.98
N SER A 55 -18.45 0.88 -12.67
CA SER A 55 -18.56 0.02 -13.86
C SER A 55 -18.88 -1.42 -13.50
N THR A 56 -18.32 -1.91 -12.41
CA THR A 56 -18.44 -3.30 -11.96
C THR A 56 -19.44 -3.47 -10.81
N LYS A 57 -19.91 -2.37 -10.19
CA LYS A 57 -20.72 -2.35 -8.96
C LYS A 57 -20.09 -3.18 -7.83
N THR A 58 -18.79 -3.45 -7.91
CA THR A 58 -18.06 -4.25 -6.95
C THR A 58 -17.06 -3.38 -6.21
N TYR A 59 -16.86 -3.78 -4.96
CA TYR A 59 -15.77 -3.29 -4.13
C TYR A 59 -14.45 -3.64 -4.81
N VAL A 60 -13.74 -2.64 -5.33
CA VAL A 60 -12.32 -2.83 -5.61
C VAL A 60 -11.66 -2.75 -4.25
N ALA A 61 -11.45 -3.93 -3.64
CA ALA A 61 -10.73 -4.01 -2.38
C ALA A 61 -9.41 -3.27 -2.57
N SER A 62 -9.31 -2.08 -1.96
CA SER A 62 -8.06 -1.33 -1.88
C SER A 62 -7.09 -2.26 -1.16
N LYS A 63 -6.28 -2.98 -1.96
CA LYS A 63 -5.27 -3.94 -1.54
C LYS A 63 -4.59 -3.36 -0.31
N ASN A 64 -4.82 -4.01 0.83
CA ASN A 64 -4.67 -3.50 2.20
C ASN A 64 -3.44 -2.58 2.37
N LYS A 65 -3.63 -1.28 2.13
CA LYS A 65 -2.53 -0.29 2.01
C LYS A 65 -1.74 -0.15 3.32
N ASN A 66 -2.38 -0.42 4.45
CA ASN A 66 -1.73 -0.40 5.77
C ASN A 66 -0.77 -1.58 5.96
N VAL A 67 -1.12 -2.77 5.46
CA VAL A 67 -0.24 -3.95 5.53
C VAL A 67 0.97 -3.77 4.61
N SER A 68 0.79 -3.15 3.43
CA SER A 68 1.93 -2.87 2.54
C SER A 68 2.92 -1.86 3.13
N ILE A 69 2.44 -0.84 3.87
CA ILE A 69 3.30 0.14 4.53
C ILE A 69 4.14 -0.53 5.62
N PHE A 70 3.52 -1.34 6.48
CA PHE A 70 4.24 -2.06 7.54
C PHE A 70 5.28 -3.02 6.97
N MET A 71 4.92 -3.79 5.93
CA MET A 71 5.87 -4.67 5.23
C MET A 71 7.04 -3.90 4.62
N GLU A 72 6.78 -2.73 4.03
CA GLU A 72 7.81 -1.88 3.44
C GLU A 72 8.77 -1.33 4.52
N TYR A 73 8.27 -0.88 5.67
CA TYR A 73 9.12 -0.47 6.79
C TYR A 73 10.01 -1.60 7.31
N VAL A 74 9.44 -2.79 7.53
CA VAL A 74 10.19 -3.96 8.00
C VAL A 74 11.27 -4.34 6.98
N ALA A 75 10.95 -4.30 5.68
CA ALA A 75 11.91 -4.56 4.61
C ALA A 75 13.08 -3.57 4.63
N TYR A 76 12.84 -2.28 4.84
CA TYR A 76 13.91 -1.28 4.93
C TYR A 76 14.78 -1.44 6.18
N VAL A 77 14.20 -1.81 7.32
CA VAL A 77 14.97 -2.07 8.55
C VAL A 77 15.90 -3.27 8.36
N ILE A 78 15.41 -4.35 7.74
CA ILE A 78 16.22 -5.53 7.41
C ILE A 78 17.33 -5.16 6.41
N ALA A 79 17.03 -4.36 5.40
CA ALA A 79 18.02 -3.87 4.45
C ALA A 79 19.10 -3.01 5.14
N GLY A 80 18.72 -2.16 6.09
CA GLY A 80 19.67 -1.39 6.91
C GLY A 80 20.59 -2.28 7.75
N MET A 81 20.05 -3.34 8.35
CA MET A 81 20.85 -4.32 9.12
C MET A 81 21.84 -5.11 8.26
N SER A 82 21.68 -5.12 6.93
CA SER A 82 22.65 -5.73 6.00
C SER A 82 24.03 -5.07 6.08
N PHE A 83 24.14 -3.85 6.63
CA PHE A 83 25.41 -3.21 6.92
C PHE A 83 26.23 -3.97 7.97
N LEU A 84 25.59 -4.58 8.98
CA LEU A 84 26.27 -5.21 10.12
C LEU A 84 26.88 -6.58 9.78
N SER A 85 26.25 -7.35 8.90
CA SER A 85 26.69 -8.73 8.63
C SER A 85 26.13 -9.26 7.31
N LEU A 86 26.93 -10.08 6.63
CA LEU A 86 26.53 -10.86 5.45
C LEU A 86 25.27 -11.72 5.71
N LEU A 87 25.04 -12.14 6.95
CA LEU A 87 23.84 -12.91 7.31
C LEU A 87 22.55 -12.09 7.12
N PHE A 88 22.57 -10.80 7.45
CA PHE A 88 21.42 -9.92 7.25
C PHE A 88 21.18 -9.61 5.76
N LEU A 89 22.24 -9.60 4.94
CA LEU A 89 22.11 -9.52 3.49
C LEU A 89 21.38 -10.74 2.93
N GLY A 90 21.71 -11.95 3.40
CA GLY A 90 20.98 -13.17 3.04
C GLY A 90 19.49 -13.10 3.42
N ILE A 91 19.18 -12.62 4.62
CA ILE A 91 17.80 -12.46 5.10
C ILE A 91 17.04 -11.41 4.28
N GLY A 92 17.68 -10.29 3.93
CA GLY A 92 17.08 -9.25 3.09
C GLY A 92 16.75 -9.74 1.67
N VAL A 93 17.64 -10.52 1.07
CA VAL A 93 17.42 -11.11 -0.27
C VAL A 93 16.30 -12.16 -0.23
N VAL A 94 16.30 -13.07 0.75
CA VAL A 94 15.23 -14.08 0.91
C VAL A 94 13.88 -13.41 1.22
N GLY A 95 13.87 -12.37 2.07
CA GLY A 95 12.69 -11.56 2.35
C GLY A 95 12.15 -10.85 1.10
N GLY A 96 13.04 -10.33 0.25
CA GLY A 96 12.68 -9.75 -1.03
C GLY A 96 12.07 -10.77 -2.00
N ILE A 97 12.65 -11.97 -2.10
CA ILE A 97 12.14 -13.05 -2.97
C ILE A 97 10.77 -13.53 -2.49
N THR A 98 10.57 -13.70 -1.19
CA THR A 98 9.25 -14.10 -0.65
C THR A 98 8.19 -13.02 -0.92
N MET A 99 8.53 -11.73 -0.79
CA MET A 99 7.64 -10.63 -1.19
C MET A 99 7.35 -10.59 -2.69
N TRP A 100 8.31 -11.00 -3.53
CA TRP A 100 8.11 -11.12 -4.97
C TRP A 100 7.09 -12.22 -5.30
N LEU A 101 7.22 -13.39 -4.65
CA LEU A 101 6.28 -14.50 -4.79
C LEU A 101 4.86 -14.14 -4.31
N LEU A 102 4.75 -13.29 -3.29
CA LEU A 102 3.48 -12.76 -2.78
C LEU A 102 2.86 -11.65 -3.65
N GLY A 103 3.49 -11.29 -4.78
CA GLY A 103 2.94 -10.31 -5.73
C GLY A 103 3.17 -8.84 -5.35
N TYR A 104 4.11 -8.56 -4.45
CA TYR A 104 4.56 -7.20 -4.09
C TYR A 104 5.85 -6.82 -4.83
N LYS A 105 5.84 -6.95 -6.16
CA LYS A 105 7.00 -6.77 -7.06
C LYS A 105 7.80 -5.46 -6.85
N PRO A 106 7.18 -4.26 -6.76
CA PRO A 106 7.96 -3.03 -6.63
C PRO A 106 8.68 -2.92 -5.27
N ILE A 107 8.07 -3.42 -4.19
CA ILE A 107 8.64 -3.39 -2.84
C ILE A 107 9.78 -4.40 -2.73
N ALA A 108 9.58 -5.61 -3.29
CA ALA A 108 10.61 -6.64 -3.36
C ALA A 108 11.88 -6.15 -4.08
N CYS A 109 11.72 -5.50 -5.24
CA CYS A 109 12.84 -4.98 -6.01
C CYS A 109 13.63 -3.91 -5.24
N ARG A 110 12.93 -2.99 -4.56
CA ARG A 110 13.57 -1.96 -3.73
C ARG A 110 14.32 -2.57 -2.55
N CYS A 111 13.73 -3.55 -1.86
CA CYS A 111 14.35 -4.23 -0.72
C CYS A 111 15.66 -4.93 -1.11
N ILE A 112 15.65 -5.67 -2.23
CA ILE A 112 16.84 -6.37 -2.73
C ILE A 112 17.94 -5.39 -3.12
N LEU A 113 17.60 -4.33 -3.88
CA LEU A 113 18.54 -3.30 -4.28
C LEU A 113 19.16 -2.59 -3.07
N LEU A 114 18.34 -2.17 -2.11
CA LEU A 114 18.83 -1.49 -0.91
C LEU A 114 19.75 -2.40 -0.09
N SER A 115 19.36 -3.67 0.10
CA SER A 115 20.15 -4.64 0.88
C SER A 115 21.52 -4.88 0.24
N MET A 116 21.58 -4.97 -1.10
CA MET A 116 22.85 -5.11 -1.84
C MET A 116 23.75 -3.88 -1.66
N VAL A 117 23.23 -2.67 -1.89
CA VAL A 117 24.01 -1.43 -1.78
C VAL A 117 24.54 -1.25 -0.35
N ILE A 118 23.66 -1.37 0.65
CA ILE A 118 24.03 -1.19 2.05
C ILE A 118 25.01 -2.27 2.51
N GLY A 119 24.81 -3.53 2.11
CA GLY A 119 25.74 -4.60 2.44
C GLY A 119 27.12 -4.42 1.79
N SER A 120 27.21 -3.92 0.55
CA SER A 120 28.50 -3.56 -0.06
C SER A 120 29.22 -2.45 0.71
N PHE A 121 28.50 -1.43 1.16
CA PHE A 121 29.07 -0.38 2.02
C PHE A 121 29.55 -0.94 3.36
N GLY A 122 28.77 -1.83 3.99
CA GLY A 122 29.16 -2.52 5.22
C GLY A 122 30.44 -3.33 5.06
N PHE A 123 30.54 -4.12 3.99
CA PHE A 123 31.73 -4.90 3.68
C PHE A 123 32.98 -4.03 3.54
N ILE A 124 32.91 -2.95 2.74
CA ILE A 124 34.03 -2.01 2.56
C ILE A 124 34.40 -1.35 3.89
N PHE A 125 33.42 -0.96 4.70
CA PHE A 125 33.64 -0.31 5.98
C PHE A 125 34.39 -1.23 6.96
N PHE A 126 33.91 -2.46 7.15
CA PHE A 126 34.52 -3.40 8.08
C PHE A 126 35.87 -3.96 7.59
N GLU A 127 36.04 -4.12 6.28
CA GLU A 127 37.28 -4.70 5.72
C GLU A 127 38.40 -3.65 5.58
N LYS A 128 38.07 -2.40 5.23
CA LYS A 128 39.09 -1.38 4.93
C LYS A 128 39.12 -0.20 5.89
N ILE A 129 37.99 0.28 6.39
CA ILE A 129 37.93 1.52 7.17
C ILE A 129 38.12 1.24 8.67
N TYR A 130 37.43 0.24 9.20
CA TYR A 130 37.50 -0.17 10.59
C TYR A 130 38.92 -0.55 11.05
N PRO A 131 39.69 -1.41 10.33
CA PRO A 131 41.04 -1.75 10.77
C PRO A 131 42.01 -0.57 10.77
N THR A 132 41.83 0.41 9.88
CA THR A 132 42.69 1.61 9.82
C THR A 132 42.38 2.62 10.93
N LEU A 133 41.17 2.60 11.49
CA LEU A 133 40.77 3.45 12.62
C LEU A 133 41.15 2.87 13.99
N VAL A 134 41.36 1.57 14.07
CA VAL A 134 41.67 0.84 15.31
C VAL A 134 43.17 0.60 15.49
N GLN A 135 43.97 0.77 14.43
CA GLN A 135 45.45 0.83 14.49
C GLN A 135 45.96 2.18 15.01
#